data_AF-A0A392QTE0-F1
#
_entry.id   AF-A0A392QTE0-F1
#
_cell.length_a   1.000
_cell.length_b   1.000
_cell.length_c   1.000
_cell.angle_alpha   90.00
_cell.angle_beta   90.00
_cell.angle_gamma   90.00
#
_symmetry.space_group_name_H-M   'P 1'
#
loop_
_entity.id
_entity.type
_entity.pdbx_description
1 polymer ?
#
loop_
_entity_poly.entity_id
_entity_poly.type
_entity_poly.pdbx_seq_one_letter_code
_entity_poly.pdbx_strand_id
1 'polypeptide(L)'
;DMFEQDGGESGALVAMLSGYALAFFVMLSVAFAWGIDHCSVSPNQRAEVIWLHLEFLTSTLERNTSLRCHHATWRAYVSGFVSLLVSCTPMWVREVDVELLKRLSNGLRQLNEDELALRLLEIGGICVMGAAAETIVKFEHML
;
A
#
# COMPACT_ATOMS: atom_id res chain seq x y z
N ASP A 1 35.13 8.35 5.83
CA ASP A 1 34.97 7.62 7.09
C ASP A 1 34.10 6.40 6.93
N MET A 2 34.57 5.36 7.60
CA MET A 2 34.23 3.95 7.52
C MET A 2 32.96 3.67 8.33
N PHE A 3 31.85 3.29 7.67
CA PHE A 3 30.75 2.64 8.40
C PHE A 3 30.98 1.14 8.33
N GLU A 4 31.43 0.62 9.47
CA GLU A 4 31.54 -0.80 9.77
C GLU A 4 30.19 -1.48 9.51
N GLN A 5 30.23 -2.43 8.58
CA GLN A 5 29.13 -3.26 8.16
C GLN A 5 29.07 -4.49 9.08
N ASP A 6 28.67 -4.28 10.34
CA ASP A 6 28.35 -5.36 11.29
C ASP A 6 26.82 -5.50 11.52
N GLY A 7 26.01 -4.82 10.69
CA GLY A 7 24.56 -4.64 10.90
C GLY A 7 23.66 -5.18 9.78
N GLY A 8 24.12 -6.16 8.99
CA GLY A 8 23.42 -6.59 7.76
C GLY A 8 21.97 -7.06 7.95
N GLU A 9 21.70 -7.85 8.99
CA GLU A 9 20.36 -8.38 9.30
C GLU A 9 19.62 -7.51 10.32
N SER A 10 20.31 -7.06 11.37
CA SER A 10 19.74 -6.19 12.41
C SER A 10 19.30 -4.84 11.85
N GLY A 11 20.09 -4.24 10.95
CA GLY A 11 19.76 -2.99 10.27
C GLY A 11 18.57 -3.12 9.33
N ALA A 12 18.47 -4.24 8.60
CA ALA A 12 17.32 -4.53 7.75
C ALA A 12 16.04 -4.73 8.58
N LEU A 13 16.12 -5.43 9.72
CA LEU A 13 14.98 -5.60 10.64
C LEU A 13 14.52 -4.26 11.24
N VAL A 14 15.46 -3.42 11.72
CA VAL A 14 15.14 -2.08 12.23
C VAL A 14 14.49 -1.23 11.13
N ALA A 15 15.00 -1.30 9.90
CA ALA A 15 14.43 -0.63 8.75
C ALA A 15 12.99 -1.09 8.46
N MET A 16 12.72 -2.41 8.50
CA MET A 16 11.37 -2.97 8.31
C MET A 16 10.41 -2.51 9.41
N LEU A 17 10.81 -2.63 10.69
CA LEU A 17 10.01 -2.18 11.83
C LEU A 17 9.66 -0.69 11.74
N SER A 18 10.62 0.12 11.28
CA SER A 18 10.38 1.55 11.03
C SER A 18 9.32 1.78 9.95
N GLY A 19 9.33 0.98 8.87
CA GLY A 19 8.32 1.03 7.82
C GLY A 19 6.93 0.67 8.32
N TYR A 20 6.81 -0.40 9.12
CA TYR A 20 5.53 -0.76 9.75
C TYR A 20 5.06 0.32 10.72
N ALA A 21 5.94 0.85 11.57
CA ALA A 21 5.59 1.93 12.50
C ALA A 21 5.02 3.16 11.75
N LEU A 22 5.63 3.53 10.62
CA LEU A 22 5.11 4.60 9.75
C LEU A 22 3.74 4.26 9.19
N ALA A 23 3.52 3.01 8.75
CA ALA A 23 2.23 2.58 8.21
C ALA A 23 1.11 2.71 9.26
N PHE A 24 1.35 2.21 10.48
CA PHE A 24 0.42 2.36 11.59
C PHE A 24 0.19 3.83 11.97
N PHE A 25 1.26 4.62 12.04
CA PHE A 25 1.16 6.03 12.38
C PHE A 25 0.29 6.80 11.38
N VAL A 26 0.50 6.60 10.07
CA VAL A 26 -0.30 7.24 9.04
C VAL A 26 -1.75 6.77 9.13
N MET A 27 -2.00 5.46 9.20
CA MET A 27 -3.36 4.92 9.30
C MET A 27 -4.10 5.50 10.50
N LEU A 28 -3.52 5.41 11.70
CA LEU A 28 -4.13 5.92 12.93
C LEU A 28 -4.37 7.43 12.84
N SER A 29 -3.45 8.19 12.25
CA SER A 29 -3.63 9.64 12.03
C SER A 29 -4.81 9.94 11.11
N VAL A 30 -4.95 9.21 10.00
CA VAL A 30 -6.08 9.32 9.04
C VAL A 30 -7.40 8.95 9.73
N ALA A 31 -7.44 7.86 10.50
CA ALA A 31 -8.64 7.45 11.23
C ALA A 31 -9.02 8.41 12.36
N PHE A 32 -8.06 8.97 13.10
CA PHE A 32 -8.37 9.96 14.14
C PHE A 32 -8.84 11.28 13.53
N ALA A 33 -8.30 11.67 12.38
CA ALA A 33 -8.71 12.89 11.69
C ALA A 33 -10.12 12.77 11.10
N TRP A 34 -10.47 11.62 10.49
CA TRP A 34 -11.71 11.50 9.70
C TRP A 34 -12.73 10.47 10.18
N GLY A 35 -12.41 9.68 11.21
CA GLY A 35 -13.25 8.58 11.64
C GLY A 35 -13.25 7.42 10.64
N ILE A 36 -13.53 6.21 11.14
CA ILE A 36 -13.61 5.00 10.33
C ILE A 36 -15.00 4.83 9.69
N ASP A 37 -16.04 5.34 10.35
CA ASP A 37 -17.44 5.21 9.95
C ASP A 37 -18.04 6.47 9.30
N HIS A 38 -19.09 6.27 8.49
CA HIS A 38 -19.76 7.26 7.63
C HIS A 38 -20.44 8.44 8.35
N CYS A 39 -20.47 8.49 9.69
CA CYS A 39 -21.38 9.38 10.40
C CYS A 39 -20.89 10.83 10.60
N SER A 40 -19.63 11.17 10.33
CA SER A 40 -19.09 12.49 10.73
C SER A 40 -18.35 13.29 9.64
N VAL A 41 -17.93 12.68 8.53
CA VAL A 41 -17.07 13.36 7.53
C VAL A 41 -17.64 13.20 6.13
N SER A 42 -17.59 14.30 5.36
CA SER A 42 -18.00 14.28 3.95
C SER A 42 -17.14 13.28 3.18
N PRO A 43 -17.73 12.31 2.45
CA PRO A 43 -16.99 11.24 1.76
C PRO A 43 -15.92 11.78 0.78
N ASN A 44 -16.13 12.98 0.23
CA ASN A 44 -15.21 13.57 -0.75
C ASN A 44 -13.83 13.96 -0.18
N GLN A 45 -13.74 14.51 1.04
CA GLN A 45 -12.45 14.93 1.61
C GLN A 45 -11.57 13.74 2.02
N ARG A 46 -12.20 12.69 2.58
CA ARG A 46 -11.51 11.46 2.96
C ARG A 46 -10.99 10.72 1.74
N ALA A 47 -11.83 10.56 0.72
CA ALA A 47 -11.45 9.93 -0.54
C ALA A 47 -10.29 10.67 -1.20
N GLU A 48 -10.30 12.00 -1.20
CA GLU A 48 -9.22 12.82 -1.76
C GLU A 48 -7.87 12.60 -1.06
N VAL A 49 -7.83 12.58 0.28
CA VAL A 49 -6.55 12.37 1.00
C VAL A 49 -6.03 10.95 0.84
N ILE A 50 -6.91 9.96 0.90
CA ILE A 50 -6.52 8.55 0.68
C ILE A 50 -6.04 8.39 -0.76
N TRP A 51 -6.73 8.98 -1.72
CA TRP A 51 -6.32 8.99 -3.12
C TRP A 51 -4.94 9.65 -3.30
N LEU A 52 -4.69 10.83 -2.71
CA LEU A 52 -3.38 11.50 -2.77
C LEU A 52 -2.26 10.63 -2.17
N HIS A 53 -2.52 9.96 -1.04
CA HIS A 53 -1.55 9.05 -0.44
C HIS A 53 -1.27 7.84 -1.34
N LEU A 54 -2.31 7.22 -1.91
CA LEU A 54 -2.15 6.10 -2.83
C LEU A 54 -1.51 6.51 -4.15
N GLU A 55 -1.80 7.70 -4.65
CA GLU A 55 -1.16 8.29 -5.83
C GLU A 55 0.33 8.53 -5.58
N PHE A 56 0.69 9.02 -4.39
CA PHE A 56 2.09 9.12 -3.97
C PHE A 56 2.77 7.74 -3.94
N LEU A 57 2.13 6.73 -3.36
CA LEU A 57 2.67 5.37 -3.32
C LEU A 57 2.89 4.81 -4.73
N THR A 58 1.87 4.86 -5.58
CA THR A 58 1.95 4.35 -6.96
C THR A 58 2.99 5.09 -7.80
N SER A 59 3.02 6.42 -7.72
CA SER A 59 4.02 7.22 -8.43
C SER A 59 5.45 6.87 -8.00
N THR A 60 5.64 6.53 -6.73
CA THR A 60 6.94 6.13 -6.19
C THR A 60 7.28 4.67 -6.50
N LEU A 61 6.29 3.81 -6.75
CA LEU A 61 6.49 2.43 -7.20
C LEU A 61 6.83 2.37 -8.70
N GLU A 62 6.16 3.18 -9.52
CA GLU A 62 6.38 3.23 -10.98
C GLU A 62 7.66 3.97 -11.34
N ARG A 63 8.00 5.01 -10.58
CA ARG A 63 9.21 5.78 -10.80
C ARG A 63 10.34 5.12 -10.03
N ASN A 64 11.43 4.81 -10.71
CA ASN A 64 12.68 4.38 -10.08
C ASN A 64 13.37 5.56 -9.33
N THR A 65 12.57 6.37 -8.64
CA THR A 65 13.05 7.42 -7.75
C THR A 65 13.80 6.75 -6.62
N SER A 66 15.08 7.08 -6.53
CA SER A 66 15.89 6.84 -5.33
C SER A 66 15.26 7.59 -4.16
N LEU A 67 14.27 7.00 -3.50
CA LEU A 67 13.94 7.35 -2.13
C LEU A 67 15.23 7.21 -1.32
N ARG A 68 15.57 8.23 -0.53
CA ARG A 68 16.76 8.18 0.34
C ARG A 68 16.59 7.21 1.51
N CYS A 69 15.42 6.56 1.64
CA CYS A 69 15.14 5.60 2.69
C CYS A 69 15.58 4.19 2.29
N HIS A 70 15.83 3.35 3.30
CA HIS A 70 16.21 1.96 3.09
C HIS A 70 15.09 1.21 2.35
N HIS A 71 15.44 0.39 1.34
CA HIS A 71 14.46 -0.35 0.54
C HIS A 71 13.50 -1.19 1.41
N ALA A 72 14.03 -1.79 2.48
CA ALA A 72 13.22 -2.57 3.43
C ALA A 72 12.20 -1.71 4.20
N THR A 73 12.54 -0.45 4.52
CA THR A 73 11.58 0.50 5.14
C THR A 73 10.47 0.85 4.18
N TRP A 74 10.83 1.16 2.92
CA TRP A 74 9.84 1.51 1.89
C TRP A 74 8.87 0.35 1.65
N ARG A 75 9.40 -0.85 1.40
CA ARG A 75 8.58 -2.05 1.20
C ARG A 75 7.67 -2.32 2.39
N ALA A 76 8.19 -2.33 3.62
CA ALA A 76 7.39 -2.57 4.81
C ALA A 76 6.30 -1.51 5.04
N TYR A 77 6.60 -0.24 4.73
CA TYR A 77 5.61 0.83 4.77
C TYR A 77 4.47 0.61 3.76
N VAL A 78 4.80 0.34 2.49
CA VAL A 78 3.79 0.13 1.45
C VAL A 78 2.94 -1.11 1.76
N SER A 79 3.58 -2.27 1.98
CA SER A 79 2.86 -3.51 2.27
C SER A 79 2.02 -3.38 3.55
N GLY A 80 2.56 -2.78 4.60
CA GLY A 80 1.86 -2.58 5.87
C GLY A 80 0.67 -1.62 5.74
N PHE A 81 0.86 -0.49 5.06
CA PHE A 81 -0.20 0.51 4.90
C PHE A 81 -1.35 -0.02 4.06
N VAL A 82 -1.05 -0.65 2.92
CA VAL A 82 -2.09 -1.26 2.09
C VAL A 82 -2.79 -2.37 2.86
N SER A 83 -2.07 -3.25 3.57
CA SER A 83 -2.68 -4.31 4.41
C SER A 83 -3.69 -3.76 5.42
N LEU A 84 -3.37 -2.62 6.05
CA LEU A 84 -4.28 -1.94 6.97
C LEU A 84 -5.51 -1.39 6.26
N LEU A 85 -5.37 -0.84 5.05
CA LEU A 85 -6.53 -0.38 4.25
C LEU A 85 -7.46 -1.54 3.89
N VAL A 86 -6.92 -2.66 3.39
CA VAL A 86 -7.73 -3.81 2.97
C VAL A 86 -8.41 -4.49 4.17
N SER A 87 -7.74 -4.51 5.34
CA SER A 87 -8.22 -5.23 6.52
C SER A 87 -9.11 -4.40 7.44
N CYS A 88 -8.76 -3.13 7.67
CA CYS A 88 -9.41 -2.29 8.67
C CYS A 88 -10.40 -1.29 8.07
N THR A 89 -10.17 -0.85 6.83
CA THR A 89 -10.97 0.19 6.19
C THR A 89 -11.34 -0.14 4.73
N PRO A 90 -11.93 -1.33 4.47
CA PRO A 90 -12.22 -1.80 3.11
C PRO A 90 -13.19 -0.88 2.35
N MET A 91 -14.03 -0.12 3.06
CA MET A 91 -14.91 0.88 2.45
C MET A 91 -14.14 2.03 1.81
N TRP A 92 -13.01 2.43 2.40
CA TRP A 92 -12.18 3.51 1.84
C TRP A 92 -11.54 3.08 0.52
N VAL A 93 -11.13 1.81 0.42
CA VAL A 93 -10.59 1.24 -0.82
C VAL A 93 -11.61 1.31 -1.96
N ARG A 94 -12.90 1.14 -1.68
CA ARG A 94 -13.98 1.25 -2.68
C ARG A 94 -14.24 2.67 -3.16
N GLU A 95 -13.83 3.68 -2.40
CA GLU A 95 -13.96 5.10 -2.77
C GLU A 95 -12.82 5.57 -3.69
N VAL A 96 -11.77 4.76 -3.84
CA VAL A 96 -10.59 5.09 -4.64
C VAL A 96 -10.84 4.78 -6.13
N ASP A 97 -10.28 5.61 -7.00
CA ASP A 97 -10.31 5.41 -8.44
C ASP A 97 -9.77 4.04 -8.87
N VAL A 98 -10.49 3.40 -9.81
CA VAL A 98 -10.23 2.04 -10.30
C VAL A 98 -8.86 1.93 -10.97
N GLU A 99 -8.44 2.96 -11.71
CA GLU A 99 -7.15 2.95 -12.40
C GLU A 99 -6.00 3.06 -11.39
N LEU A 100 -6.18 3.86 -10.33
CA LEU A 100 -5.21 3.94 -9.24
C LEU A 100 -5.06 2.60 -8.51
N LEU A 101 -6.16 1.89 -8.23
CA LEU A 101 -6.12 0.56 -7.62
C LEU A 101 -5.36 -0.47 -8.48
N LYS A 102 -5.54 -0.43 -9.81
CA LYS A 102 -4.80 -1.30 -10.74
C LYS A 102 -3.31 -1.02 -10.73
N ARG A 103 -2.91 0.25 -10.80
CA ARG A 103 -1.51 0.67 -10.73
C ARG A 103 -0.86 0.27 -9.41
N LEU A 104 -1.58 0.45 -8.30
CA LEU A 104 -1.12 0.04 -6.97
C LEU A 104 -0.96 -1.48 -6.87
N SER A 105 -1.92 -2.25 -7.38
CA SER A 105 -1.83 -3.72 -7.44
C SER A 105 -0.59 -4.16 -8.22
N ASN A 106 -0.32 -3.56 -9.39
CA ASN A 106 0.89 -3.86 -10.16
C ASN A 106 2.18 -3.52 -9.38
N GLY A 107 2.21 -2.40 -8.65
CA GLY A 107 3.35 -2.03 -7.81
C GLY A 107 3.58 -3.00 -6.65
N LEU A 108 2.52 -3.52 -6.02
CA LEU A 108 2.62 -4.54 -4.98
C LEU A 108 3.19 -5.86 -5.52
N ARG A 109 2.84 -6.24 -6.74
CA ARG A 109 3.42 -7.42 -7.39
C ARG A 109 4.91 -7.26 -7.67
N GLN A 110 5.36 -6.05 -8.04
CA GLN A 110 6.79 -5.75 -8.17
C GLN A 110 7.53 -5.82 -6.82
N LEU A 111 6.81 -5.61 -5.71
CA LEU A 111 7.30 -5.84 -4.36
C LEU A 111 7.17 -7.30 -3.90
N ASN A 112 6.71 -8.23 -4.75
CA ASN A 112 6.47 -9.64 -4.41
C ASN A 112 5.39 -9.82 -3.31
N GLU A 113 4.34 -9.01 -3.37
CA GLU A 113 3.16 -9.00 -2.48
C GLU A 113 1.88 -9.36 -3.25
N ASP A 114 1.92 -10.41 -4.07
CA ASP A 114 0.84 -10.74 -5.00
C ASP A 114 -0.50 -11.08 -4.32
N GLU A 115 -0.49 -11.73 -3.15
CA GLU A 115 -1.72 -12.01 -2.39
C GLU A 115 -2.40 -10.71 -1.95
N LEU A 116 -1.61 -9.75 -1.45
CA LEU A 116 -2.12 -8.44 -1.07
C LEU A 116 -2.61 -7.65 -2.30
N ALA A 117 -1.90 -7.76 -3.42
CA ALA A 117 -2.29 -7.15 -4.69
C ALA A 117 -3.64 -7.67 -5.20
N LEU A 118 -3.91 -8.97 -5.03
CA LEU A 118 -5.19 -9.59 -5.35
C LEU A 118 -6.30 -9.14 -4.39
N ARG A 119 -6.03 -9.16 -3.08
CA ARG A 119 -6.99 -8.69 -2.05
C ARG A 119 -7.40 -7.24 -2.28
N LEU A 120 -6.46 -6.37 -2.64
CA LEU A 120 -6.74 -4.97 -2.94
C LEU A 120 -7.78 -4.84 -4.07
N LEU A 121 -7.59 -5.59 -5.16
CA LEU A 121 -8.51 -5.56 -6.32
C LEU A 121 -9.87 -6.20 -5.98
N GLU A 122 -9.88 -7.28 -5.19
CA GLU A 122 -11.11 -7.93 -4.71
C GLU A 122 -11.99 -6.95 -3.94
N ILE A 123 -11.41 -6.16 -3.03
CA ILE A 123 -12.14 -5.19 -2.22
C ILE A 123 -12.64 -4.00 -3.04
N GLY A 124 -11.86 -3.57 -4.03
CA GLY A 124 -12.22 -2.46 -4.94
C GLY A 124 -13.50 -2.70 -5.75
N GLY A 125 -13.99 -3.94 -5.83
CA GLY A 125 -15.32 -4.28 -6.35
C GLY A 125 -15.38 -4.58 -7.85
N ILE A 126 -16.60 -4.54 -8.41
CA ILE A 126 -16.91 -5.12 -9.74
C ILE A 126 -16.12 -4.43 -10.86
N CYS A 127 -15.91 -3.12 -10.76
CA CYS A 127 -15.20 -2.34 -11.79
C CYS A 127 -13.71 -2.75 -11.93
N VAL A 128 -13.14 -3.43 -10.93
CA VAL A 128 -11.74 -3.87 -10.91
C VAL A 128 -11.59 -5.38 -11.13
N MET A 129 -12.69 -6.15 -11.20
CA MET A 129 -12.67 -7.61 -11.35
C MET A 129 -11.93 -8.10 -12.62
N GLY A 130 -11.95 -7.33 -13.71
CA GLY A 130 -11.17 -7.66 -14.91
C GLY A 130 -9.66 -7.69 -14.63
N ALA A 131 -9.15 -6.71 -13.87
CA ALA A 131 -7.75 -6.70 -13.44
C ALA A 131 -7.45 -7.79 -12.39
N ALA A 132 -8.41 -8.12 -11.53
CA ALA A 132 -8.27 -9.24 -10.61
C ALA A 132 -8.11 -10.57 -11.36
N ALA A 133 -8.94 -10.82 -12.39
CA ALA A 133 -8.84 -12.00 -13.23
C ALA A 133 -7.49 -12.09 -13.97
N GLU A 134 -7.01 -10.99 -14.55
CA GLU A 134 -5.67 -10.95 -15.16
C GLU A 134 -4.55 -11.26 -14.16
N THR A 135 -4.71 -10.84 -12.91
CA THR A 135 -3.73 -11.09 -11.86
C THR A 135 -3.71 -12.58 -11.48
N ILE A 136 -4.88 -13.22 -11.37
CA ILE A 136 -5.01 -14.66 -11.11
C ILE A 136 -4.36 -15.49 -12.23
N VAL A 137 -4.66 -15.17 -13.50
CA VAL A 137 -4.08 -15.88 -14.66
C VAL A 137 -2.55 -15.79 -14.67
N LYS A 138 -1.98 -14.63 -14.32
CA LYS A 138 -0.52 -14.47 -14.19
C LYS A 138 0.05 -15.24 -13.00
N PHE A 139 -0.71 -15.39 -11.93
CA PHE A 139 -0.31 -16.13 -10.73
C PHE A 139 -0.25 -17.65 -11.01
N GLU A 140 -1.24 -18.20 -11.72
CA GLU A 140 -1.25 -19.61 -12.12
C GLU A 140 -0.11 -19.98 -13.08
N HIS A 141 0.38 -19.03 -13.88
CA HIS A 141 1.50 -19.24 -14.79
C HIS A 141 2.89 -19.22 -14.11
N MET A 142 2.95 -18.84 -12.83
CA MET A 142 4.18 -18.79 -12.02
C MET A 142 4.32 -19.97 -11.03
N LEU A 143 3.31 -20.84 -10.95
CA LEU A 143 3.31 -22.12 -10.23
C LEU A 143 3.76 -23.28 -11.14
#